data_AF-A0A396HBZ5-F1
#
_entry.id   AF-A0A396HBZ5-F1
#
_cell.length_a   1.000
_cell.length_b   1.000
_cell.length_c   1.000
_cell.angle_alpha   90.00
_cell.angle_beta   90.00
_cell.angle_gamma   90.00
#
_symmetry.space_group_name_H-M   'P 1'
#
loop_
_entity.id
_entity.type
_entity.pdbx_description
1 polymer ?
#
loop_
_entity_poly.entity_id
_entity_poly.type
_entity_poly.pdbx_seq_one_letter_code
_entity_poly.pdbx_strand_id
1 'polypeptide(L)'
;MELLSLALNTHGITIVRKTMAEVDQEGEILPDGTLSVNGQAVAVIYFRAGYTPVDYPSESEWRARLLMEQSSAVKCPSISYHLVGTKKIQQELAKPGVLERFLENKDDIAKMRECFAGLWSLDDSDIVKKAIERPELFVMKPQREGGGNNIYGDAVRDTLIKLQKTGSQEDAAYILMQRIFPNISAAVLMRNGGCHKDHAISELGIFGTYLRNKDRVVMNNQSGYLMRTKISSSDEGGVAAGFAVIDSVYLT
;
A
#
# COMPACT_ATOMS: atom_id res chain seq x y z
N MET A 1 -4.74 -12.37 11.93
CA MET A 1 -4.90 -13.49 10.97
C MET A 1 -5.78 -14.59 11.53
N GLU A 2 -5.67 -14.89 12.83
CA GLU A 2 -6.52 -15.90 13.49
C GLU A 2 -8.02 -15.64 13.29
N LEU A 3 -8.48 -14.39 13.40
CA LEU A 3 -9.90 -14.05 13.18
C LEU A 3 -10.38 -14.36 11.75
N LEU A 4 -9.56 -14.08 10.73
CA LEU A 4 -9.89 -14.44 9.35
C LEU A 4 -9.91 -15.96 9.18
N SER A 5 -8.98 -16.66 9.84
CA SER A 5 -8.95 -18.12 9.81
C SER A 5 -10.18 -18.74 10.44
N LEU A 6 -10.60 -18.20 11.58
CA LEU A 6 -11.81 -18.62 12.26
C LEU A 6 -13.04 -18.37 11.38
N ALA A 7 -13.13 -17.21 10.74
CA ALA A 7 -14.23 -16.90 9.83
C ALA A 7 -14.28 -17.87 8.64
N LEU A 8 -13.16 -18.12 7.97
CA LEU A 8 -13.12 -19.04 6.83
C LEU A 8 -13.39 -20.51 7.22
N ASN A 9 -13.02 -20.93 8.44
CA ASN A 9 -13.39 -22.23 8.96
C ASN A 9 -14.92 -22.40 9.06
N THR A 10 -15.68 -21.32 9.35
CA THR A 10 -17.16 -21.39 9.35
C THR A 10 -17.75 -21.63 7.96
N HIS A 11 -16.96 -21.41 6.90
CA HIS A 11 -17.33 -21.73 5.52
C HIS A 11 -16.77 -23.07 5.04
N GLY A 12 -16.17 -23.88 5.93
CA GLY A 12 -15.54 -25.16 5.56
C GLY A 12 -14.28 -24.99 4.71
N ILE A 13 -13.64 -23.82 4.73
CA ILE A 13 -12.44 -23.52 3.96
C ILE A 13 -11.21 -23.73 4.83
N THR A 14 -10.37 -24.70 4.47
CA THR A 14 -9.09 -24.97 5.12
C THR A 14 -8.06 -23.89 4.79
N ILE A 15 -7.30 -23.46 5.79
CA ILE A 15 -6.19 -22.52 5.61
C ILE A 15 -4.89 -23.17 6.03
N VAL A 16 -3.88 -22.98 5.22
CA VAL A 16 -2.48 -23.28 5.54
C VAL A 16 -1.70 -21.98 5.56
N ARG A 17 -0.85 -21.80 6.57
CA ARG A 17 0.05 -20.64 6.70
C ARG A 17 1.44 -21.09 6.33
N LYS A 18 2.05 -20.44 5.36
CA LYS A 18 3.42 -20.70 4.90
C LYS A 18 4.17 -19.38 4.70
N THR A 19 5.45 -19.41 5.02
CA THR A 19 6.44 -18.43 4.59
C THR A 19 6.78 -18.66 3.11
N MET A 20 7.37 -17.67 2.44
CA MET A 20 7.81 -17.84 1.05
C MET A 20 8.88 -18.92 0.92
N ALA A 21 9.81 -19.01 1.88
CA ALA A 21 10.83 -20.07 1.90
C ALA A 21 10.23 -21.49 2.00
N GLU A 22 9.20 -21.69 2.82
CA GLU A 22 8.50 -22.99 2.88
C GLU A 22 7.76 -23.29 1.57
N VAL A 23 7.20 -22.29 0.89
CA VAL A 23 6.58 -22.48 -0.43
C VAL A 23 7.62 -22.86 -1.50
N ASP A 24 8.83 -22.30 -1.48
CA ASP A 24 9.91 -22.73 -2.39
C ASP A 24 10.34 -24.18 -2.11
N GLN A 25 10.33 -24.60 -0.85
CA GLN A 25 10.75 -25.95 -0.43
C GLN A 25 9.70 -27.03 -0.69
N GLU A 26 8.42 -26.70 -0.49
CA GLU A 26 7.32 -27.68 -0.46
C GLU A 26 6.32 -27.51 -1.62
N GLY A 27 6.49 -26.45 -2.42
CA GLY A 27 5.56 -26.06 -3.47
C GLY A 27 5.93 -26.64 -4.83
N GLU A 28 4.91 -27.08 -5.56
CA GLU A 28 5.04 -27.49 -6.96
C GLU A 28 3.78 -27.12 -7.76
N ILE A 29 3.93 -26.95 -9.07
CA ILE A 29 2.79 -26.81 -9.99
C ILE A 29 2.55 -28.17 -10.65
N LEU A 30 1.36 -28.72 -10.44
CA LEU A 30 0.92 -29.98 -11.04
C LEU A 30 0.69 -29.83 -12.56
N PRO A 31 0.59 -30.93 -13.34
CA PRO A 31 0.45 -30.86 -14.80
C PRO A 31 -0.77 -30.07 -15.31
N ASP A 32 -1.80 -29.91 -14.49
CA ASP A 32 -3.01 -29.12 -14.80
C ASP A 32 -2.88 -27.63 -14.42
N GLY A 33 -1.73 -27.21 -13.89
CA GLY A 33 -1.45 -25.86 -13.42
C GLY A 33 -1.81 -25.61 -11.95
N THR A 34 -2.35 -26.59 -11.23
CA THR A 34 -2.70 -26.45 -9.81
C THR A 34 -1.46 -26.30 -8.94
N LEU A 35 -1.44 -25.30 -8.07
CA LEU A 35 -0.42 -25.21 -7.01
C LEU A 35 -0.70 -26.26 -5.95
N SER A 36 0.29 -27.11 -5.66
CA SER A 36 0.32 -28.01 -4.53
C SER A 36 1.38 -27.53 -3.54
N VAL A 37 1.06 -27.47 -2.26
CA VAL A 37 2.04 -27.18 -1.19
C VAL A 37 1.96 -28.31 -0.18
N ASN A 38 3.04 -29.08 -0.05
CA ASN A 38 3.10 -30.28 0.78
C ASN A 38 1.96 -31.28 0.49
N GLY A 39 1.69 -31.51 -0.81
CA GLY A 39 0.63 -32.41 -1.27
C GLY A 39 -0.80 -31.87 -1.18
N GLN A 40 -0.99 -30.64 -0.69
CA GLN A 40 -2.31 -30.01 -0.61
C GLN A 40 -2.53 -29.03 -1.75
N ALA A 41 -3.60 -29.23 -2.52
CA ALA A 41 -4.01 -28.31 -3.58
C ALA A 41 -4.43 -26.95 -3.01
N VAL A 42 -3.96 -25.86 -3.63
CA VAL A 42 -4.19 -24.47 -3.22
C VAL A 42 -5.04 -23.76 -4.28
N ALA A 43 -6.24 -23.32 -3.88
CA ALA A 43 -7.14 -22.57 -4.77
C ALA A 43 -6.93 -21.05 -4.71
N VAL A 44 -6.52 -20.51 -3.55
CA VAL A 44 -6.38 -19.07 -3.32
C VAL A 44 -5.10 -18.80 -2.52
N ILE A 45 -4.34 -17.80 -2.95
CA ILE A 45 -3.12 -17.33 -2.28
C ILE A 45 -3.41 -15.94 -1.73
N TYR A 46 -3.48 -15.83 -0.40
CA TYR A 46 -3.73 -14.56 0.28
C TYR A 46 -2.44 -14.03 0.90
N PHE A 47 -1.86 -13.00 0.26
CA PHE A 47 -0.60 -12.43 0.71
C PHE A 47 -0.79 -11.60 1.99
N ARG A 48 0.03 -11.92 2.99
CA ARG A 48 0.22 -11.13 4.21
C ARG A 48 1.68 -10.73 4.44
N ALA A 49 2.48 -10.90 3.40
CA ALA A 49 3.90 -10.61 3.29
C ALA A 49 4.21 -10.36 1.80
N GLY A 50 5.46 -10.08 1.48
CA GLY A 50 5.96 -9.92 0.12
C GLY A 50 5.85 -8.51 -0.43
N TYR A 51 5.50 -7.53 0.41
CA TYR A 51 5.37 -6.11 0.04
C TYR A 51 6.58 -5.26 0.46
N THR A 52 7.57 -5.87 1.12
CA THR A 52 8.81 -5.23 1.53
C THR A 52 10.01 -6.10 1.14
N PRO A 53 11.16 -5.53 0.77
CA PRO A 53 12.36 -6.29 0.43
C PRO A 53 12.84 -7.23 1.55
N VAL A 54 12.52 -6.94 2.82
CA VAL A 54 12.92 -7.80 3.95
C VAL A 54 12.25 -9.17 3.93
N ASP A 55 11.12 -9.29 3.23
CA ASP A 55 10.44 -10.57 3.01
C ASP A 55 11.14 -11.44 1.96
N TYR A 56 12.20 -10.93 1.31
CA TYR A 56 12.98 -11.62 0.28
C TYR A 56 14.48 -11.64 0.65
N PRO A 57 14.87 -12.32 1.75
CA PRO A 57 16.26 -12.40 2.17
C PRO A 57 17.14 -13.19 1.19
N SER A 58 16.56 -14.00 0.30
CA SER A 58 17.28 -14.80 -0.69
C SER A 58 16.49 -14.96 -2.00
N GLU A 59 17.08 -15.66 -2.97
CA GLU A 59 16.39 -16.07 -4.21
C GLU A 59 15.25 -17.07 -3.98
N SER A 60 15.21 -17.72 -2.82
CA SER A 60 14.15 -18.69 -2.47
C SER A 60 12.78 -18.03 -2.49
N GLU A 61 12.67 -16.84 -1.89
CA GLU A 61 11.40 -16.15 -1.79
C GLU A 61 10.94 -15.58 -3.13
N TRP A 62 11.89 -15.19 -3.99
CA TRP A 62 11.61 -14.79 -5.37
C TRP A 62 11.10 -15.94 -6.22
N ARG A 63 11.72 -17.13 -6.11
CA ARG A 63 11.24 -18.35 -6.79
C ARG A 63 9.86 -18.76 -6.31
N ALA A 64 9.61 -18.76 -5.00
CA ALA A 64 8.28 -19.02 -4.45
C ALA A 64 7.24 -18.03 -4.98
N ARG A 65 7.57 -16.73 -5.02
CA ARG A 65 6.67 -15.72 -5.58
C ARG A 65 6.35 -15.98 -7.04
N LEU A 66 7.37 -16.31 -7.86
CA LEU A 66 7.18 -16.65 -9.26
C LEU A 66 6.32 -17.91 -9.44
N LEU A 67 6.61 -18.98 -8.69
CA LEU A 67 5.86 -20.24 -8.70
C LEU A 67 4.37 -19.99 -8.41
N MET A 68 4.08 -19.22 -7.36
CA MET A 68 2.71 -18.85 -7.00
C MET A 68 2.00 -18.10 -8.13
N GLU A 69 2.66 -17.11 -8.75
CA GLU A 69 2.08 -16.32 -9.85
C GLU A 69 1.84 -17.16 -11.11
N GLN A 70 2.71 -18.14 -11.40
CA GLN A 70 2.58 -19.07 -12.53
C GLN A 70 1.44 -20.09 -12.38
N SER A 71 1.02 -20.38 -11.15
CA SER A 71 -0.05 -21.36 -10.88
C SER A 71 -1.46 -20.85 -11.26
N SER A 72 -2.41 -21.79 -11.34
CA SER A 72 -3.84 -21.51 -11.56
C SER A 72 -4.57 -20.92 -10.33
N ALA A 73 -3.94 -20.92 -9.16
CA ALA A 73 -4.52 -20.36 -7.95
C ALA A 73 -4.86 -18.87 -8.11
N VAL A 74 -5.92 -18.41 -7.45
CA VAL A 74 -6.31 -17.00 -7.43
C VAL A 74 -5.42 -16.24 -6.45
N LYS A 75 -4.66 -15.26 -6.93
CA LYS A 75 -3.77 -14.43 -6.10
C LYS A 75 -4.52 -13.24 -5.54
N CYS A 76 -4.34 -12.97 -4.25
CA CYS A 76 -4.89 -11.82 -3.54
C CYS A 76 -3.75 -11.06 -2.83
N PRO A 77 -3.16 -10.03 -3.46
CA PRO A 77 -3.32 -9.62 -4.87
C PRO A 77 -2.41 -10.39 -5.84
N SER A 78 -2.70 -10.35 -7.15
CA SER A 78 -1.75 -10.73 -8.20
C SER A 78 -0.57 -9.75 -8.30
N ILE A 79 0.50 -10.13 -9.00
CA ILE A 79 1.65 -9.24 -9.22
C ILE A 79 1.25 -7.93 -9.93
N SER A 80 0.30 -7.96 -10.86
CA SER A 80 -0.19 -6.74 -11.53
C SER A 80 -0.92 -5.81 -10.55
N TYR A 81 -1.79 -6.34 -9.69
CA TYR A 81 -2.47 -5.55 -8.66
C TYR A 81 -1.47 -4.99 -7.64
N HIS A 82 -0.42 -5.75 -7.31
CA HIS A 82 0.67 -5.27 -6.47
C HIS A 82 1.35 -4.03 -7.11
N LEU A 83 1.70 -4.11 -8.40
CA LEU A 83 2.34 -3.00 -9.12
C LEU A 83 1.43 -1.76 -9.23
N VAL A 84 0.12 -1.95 -9.41
CA VAL A 84 -0.86 -0.84 -9.41
C VAL A 84 -0.87 -0.09 -8.08
N GLY A 85 -0.57 -0.77 -6.96
CA GLY A 85 -0.47 -0.15 -5.64
C GLY A 85 0.77 0.73 -5.41
N THR A 86 1.72 0.76 -6.35
CA THR A 86 2.94 1.57 -6.21
C THR A 86 2.64 3.06 -6.24
N LYS A 87 3.46 3.84 -5.54
CA LYS A 87 3.36 5.31 -5.50
C LYS A 87 3.57 5.91 -6.88
N LYS A 88 4.40 5.28 -7.73
CA LYS A 88 4.58 5.72 -9.13
C LYS A 88 3.29 5.59 -9.94
N ILE A 89 2.56 4.48 -9.86
CA ILE A 89 1.26 4.35 -10.56
C ILE A 89 0.24 5.33 -10.00
N GLN A 90 0.19 5.53 -8.68
CA GLN A 90 -0.66 6.56 -8.06
C GLN A 90 -0.39 7.95 -8.67
N GLN A 91 0.88 8.33 -8.83
CA GLN A 91 1.27 9.61 -9.44
C GLN A 91 0.94 9.68 -10.94
N GLU A 92 1.18 8.60 -11.70
CA GLU A 92 0.86 8.57 -13.13
C GLU A 92 -0.65 8.68 -13.39
N LEU A 93 -1.50 8.05 -12.57
CA LEU A 93 -2.96 8.15 -12.68
C LEU A 93 -3.47 9.58 -12.40
N ALA A 94 -2.73 10.40 -11.66
CA ALA A 94 -3.10 11.78 -11.39
C ALA A 94 -2.85 12.72 -12.58
N LYS A 95 -2.06 12.30 -13.58
CA LYS A 95 -1.80 13.12 -14.78
C LYS A 95 -3.10 13.38 -15.57
N PRO A 96 -3.26 14.58 -16.16
CA PRO A 96 -4.38 14.86 -17.05
C PRO A 96 -4.49 13.84 -18.19
N GLY A 97 -5.69 13.33 -18.46
CA GLY A 97 -5.96 12.39 -19.56
C GLY A 97 -5.56 10.93 -19.30
N VAL A 98 -4.82 10.60 -18.23
CA VAL A 98 -4.39 9.22 -17.97
C VAL A 98 -5.52 8.38 -17.36
N LEU A 99 -6.27 8.93 -16.40
CA LEU A 99 -7.37 8.21 -15.75
C LEU A 99 -8.47 7.83 -16.75
N GLU A 100 -8.74 8.70 -17.72
CA GLU A 100 -9.71 8.52 -18.79
C GLU A 100 -9.38 7.35 -19.74
N ARG A 101 -8.15 6.81 -19.69
CA ARG A 101 -7.78 5.59 -20.42
C ARG A 101 -8.28 4.31 -19.74
N PHE A 102 -8.63 4.39 -18.45
CA PHE A 102 -9.00 3.25 -17.62
C PHE A 102 -10.45 3.31 -17.12
N LEU A 103 -11.06 4.49 -17.16
CA LEU A 103 -12.44 4.72 -16.75
C LEU A 103 -13.20 5.48 -17.84
N GLU A 104 -14.42 5.05 -18.12
CA GLU A 104 -15.31 5.71 -19.08
C GLU A 104 -16.33 6.63 -18.40
N ASN A 105 -16.81 6.24 -17.21
CA ASN A 105 -17.82 6.97 -16.46
C ASN A 105 -17.26 8.32 -15.97
N LYS A 106 -17.85 9.41 -16.45
CA LYS A 106 -17.40 10.78 -16.14
C LYS A 106 -17.60 11.17 -14.69
N ASP A 107 -18.66 10.68 -14.04
CA ASP A 107 -18.92 10.95 -12.63
C ASP A 107 -17.89 10.24 -11.74
N ASP A 108 -17.53 9.00 -12.08
CA ASP A 108 -16.49 8.26 -11.36
C ASP A 108 -15.11 8.90 -11.56
N ILE A 109 -14.80 9.35 -12.78
CA ILE A 109 -13.57 10.13 -13.04
C ILE A 109 -13.55 11.40 -12.18
N ALA A 110 -14.66 12.14 -12.11
CA ALA A 110 -14.76 13.36 -11.32
C ALA A 110 -14.53 13.08 -9.82
N LYS A 111 -15.21 12.08 -9.26
CA LYS A 111 -15.04 11.65 -7.86
C LYS A 111 -13.61 11.23 -7.56
N MET A 112 -12.99 10.45 -8.43
CA MET A 112 -11.60 10.00 -8.27
C MET A 112 -10.63 11.19 -8.29
N ARG A 113 -10.81 12.13 -9.21
CA ARG A 113 -9.96 13.33 -9.32
C ARG A 113 -10.11 14.26 -8.11
N GLU A 114 -11.31 14.37 -7.54
CA GLU A 114 -11.56 15.15 -6.32
C GLU A 114 -10.74 14.64 -5.13
N CYS A 115 -10.50 13.33 -5.06
CA CYS A 115 -9.69 12.73 -4.00
C CYS A 115 -8.17 12.80 -4.24
N PHE A 116 -7.69 13.31 -5.38
CA PHE A 116 -6.27 13.40 -5.67
C PHE A 116 -5.67 14.68 -5.10
N ALA A 117 -4.69 14.54 -4.20
CA ALA A 117 -3.78 15.62 -3.88
C ALA A 117 -2.79 15.86 -5.03
N GLY A 118 -2.02 16.95 -4.96
CA GLY A 118 -0.92 17.18 -5.91
C GLY A 118 0.10 16.04 -5.89
N LEU A 119 0.38 15.46 -7.06
CA LEU A 119 1.25 14.31 -7.26
C LEU A 119 2.14 14.57 -8.48
N TRP A 120 3.45 14.53 -8.27
CA TRP A 120 4.43 14.90 -9.28
C TRP A 120 5.59 13.92 -9.35
N SER A 121 6.12 13.77 -10.56
CA SER A 121 7.37 13.05 -10.81
C SER A 121 8.54 14.02 -10.65
N LEU A 122 9.74 13.50 -10.38
CA LEU A 122 10.93 14.33 -10.11
C LEU A 122 11.53 14.99 -11.38
N ASP A 123 11.03 14.65 -12.56
CA ASP A 123 11.34 15.32 -13.83
C ASP A 123 10.62 16.67 -14.00
N ASP A 124 9.63 16.98 -13.15
CA ASP A 124 9.01 18.31 -13.07
C ASP A 124 9.91 19.29 -12.30
N SER A 125 10.81 19.95 -13.02
CA SER A 125 11.83 20.84 -12.45
C SER A 125 11.25 22.03 -11.68
N ASP A 126 10.10 22.54 -12.09
CA ASP A 126 9.42 23.65 -11.42
C ASP A 126 8.90 23.22 -10.04
N ILE A 127 8.32 22.02 -9.95
CA ILE A 127 7.87 21.46 -8.69
C ILE A 127 9.05 21.08 -7.80
N VAL A 128 10.12 20.51 -8.35
CA VAL A 128 11.35 20.20 -7.59
C VAL A 128 11.93 21.46 -6.97
N LYS A 129 12.02 22.57 -7.73
CA LYS A 129 12.48 23.85 -7.20
C LYS A 129 11.61 24.34 -6.04
N LYS A 130 10.28 24.28 -6.19
CA LYS A 130 9.33 24.64 -5.12
C LYS A 130 9.49 23.74 -3.88
N ALA A 131 9.73 22.45 -4.07
CA ALA A 131 9.95 21.51 -2.98
C ALA A 131 11.29 21.74 -2.24
N ILE A 132 12.32 22.21 -2.94
CA ILE A 132 13.58 22.64 -2.32
C ILE A 132 13.37 23.93 -1.51
N GLU A 133 12.66 24.92 -2.05
CA GLU A 133 12.39 26.20 -1.38
C GLU A 133 11.49 26.01 -0.15
N ARG A 134 10.43 25.22 -0.28
CA ARG A 134 9.38 25.01 0.74
C ARG A 134 9.12 23.53 1.04
N PRO A 135 10.12 22.81 1.59
CA PRO A 135 10.04 21.37 1.75
C PRO A 135 8.96 20.94 2.77
N GLU A 136 8.53 21.82 3.65
CA GLU A 136 7.47 21.56 4.62
C GLU A 136 6.12 21.25 3.96
N LEU A 137 5.91 21.70 2.73
CA LEU A 137 4.67 21.50 1.96
C LEU A 137 4.64 20.21 1.15
N PHE A 138 5.73 19.43 1.15
CA PHE A 138 5.86 18.23 0.33
C PHE A 138 6.22 17.01 1.16
N VAL A 139 5.89 15.85 0.60
CA VAL A 139 6.35 14.54 1.08
C VAL A 139 6.97 13.82 -0.11
N MET A 140 8.19 13.34 0.06
CA MET A 140 8.87 12.54 -0.95
C MET A 140 8.73 11.06 -0.59
N LYS A 141 8.26 10.25 -1.55
CA LYS A 141 7.88 8.85 -1.30
C LYS A 141 8.65 7.90 -2.20
N PRO A 142 9.40 6.92 -1.67
CA PRO A 142 9.96 5.83 -2.46
C PRO A 142 8.88 4.79 -2.82
N GLN A 143 9.22 3.87 -3.72
CA GLN A 143 8.37 2.71 -4.04
C GLN A 143 8.44 1.64 -2.95
N ARG A 144 7.90 1.94 -1.76
CA ARG A 144 7.84 1.05 -0.58
C ARG A 144 6.47 1.10 0.07
N GLU A 145 6.10 0.01 0.73
CA GLU A 145 4.89 -0.14 1.55
C GLU A 145 5.24 -0.41 3.02
N GLY A 146 4.25 -0.30 3.90
CA GLY A 146 4.39 -0.67 5.32
C GLY A 146 4.71 0.47 6.29
N GLY A 147 4.82 1.71 5.79
CA GLY A 147 5.13 2.91 6.60
C GLY A 147 6.61 3.04 6.95
N GLY A 148 7.04 4.22 7.41
CA GLY A 148 8.42 4.50 7.82
C GLY A 148 9.43 4.76 6.69
N ASN A 149 8.95 4.97 5.46
CA ASN A 149 9.83 5.11 4.28
C ASN A 149 9.79 6.52 3.67
N ASN A 150 8.88 7.38 4.11
CA ASN A 150 8.70 8.70 3.48
C ASN A 150 9.74 9.69 4.02
N ILE A 151 10.05 10.70 3.22
CA ILE A 151 10.98 11.78 3.55
C ILE A 151 10.18 13.08 3.66
N TYR A 152 10.46 13.87 4.71
CA TYR A 152 9.74 15.09 5.07
C TYR A 152 10.71 16.24 5.40
N GLY A 153 10.22 17.48 5.31
CA GLY A 153 10.93 18.66 5.79
C GLY A 153 12.32 18.81 5.16
N ASP A 154 13.29 19.30 5.93
CA ASP A 154 14.64 19.56 5.40
C ASP A 154 15.29 18.34 4.72
N ALA A 155 14.95 17.12 5.13
CA ALA A 155 15.44 15.91 4.46
C ALA A 155 14.95 15.78 3.01
N VAL A 156 13.77 16.32 2.66
CA VAL A 156 13.30 16.41 1.26
C VAL A 156 14.24 17.32 0.48
N ARG A 157 14.51 18.52 1.00
CA ARG A 157 15.41 19.50 0.37
C ARG A 157 16.79 18.88 0.14
N ASP A 158 17.38 18.28 1.17
CA ASP A 158 18.72 17.71 1.10
C ASP A 158 18.79 16.56 0.09
N THR A 159 17.76 15.69 0.07
CA THR A 159 17.69 14.58 -0.88
C THR A 159 17.56 15.06 -2.31
N LEU A 160 16.70 16.06 -2.58
CA LEU A 160 16.54 16.63 -3.92
C LEU A 160 17.83 17.32 -4.41
N ILE A 161 18.51 18.10 -3.57
CA ILE A 161 19.79 18.73 -3.91
C ILE A 161 20.86 17.67 -4.21
N LYS A 162 20.87 16.55 -3.46
CA LYS A 162 21.79 15.45 -3.71
C LYS A 162 21.54 14.79 -5.07
N LEU A 163 20.28 14.47 -5.38
CA LEU A 163 19.89 13.83 -6.64
C LEU A 163 20.23 14.70 -7.87
N GLN A 164 20.13 16.02 -7.75
CA GLN A 164 20.52 16.94 -8.83
C GLN A 164 22.03 16.92 -9.15
N LYS A 165 22.88 16.59 -8.17
CA LYS A 165 24.35 16.59 -8.35
C LYS A 165 24.89 15.28 -8.94
N THR A 166 24.21 14.17 -8.70
CA THR A 166 24.74 12.83 -9.02
C THR A 166 24.58 12.47 -10.49
N GLY A 167 23.73 13.17 -11.26
CA GLY A 167 23.41 12.79 -12.64
C GLY A 167 22.88 11.35 -12.78
N SER A 168 22.44 10.76 -11.65
CA SER A 168 22.01 9.37 -11.54
C SER A 168 20.52 9.27 -11.87
N GLN A 169 20.10 8.13 -12.42
CA GLN A 169 18.68 7.78 -12.62
C GLN A 169 17.97 7.38 -11.30
N GLU A 170 18.52 7.78 -10.15
CA GLU A 170 17.97 7.45 -8.82
C GLU A 170 16.73 8.28 -8.48
N ASP A 171 16.50 9.37 -9.22
CA ASP A 171 15.30 10.20 -9.16
C ASP A 171 14.02 9.39 -9.48
N ALA A 172 14.11 8.43 -10.40
CA ALA A 172 13.00 7.55 -10.78
C ALA A 172 12.47 6.68 -9.62
N ALA A 173 13.23 6.55 -8.52
CA ALA A 173 12.80 5.78 -7.35
C ALA A 173 11.72 6.49 -6.52
N TYR A 174 11.51 7.79 -6.71
CA TYR A 174 10.68 8.62 -5.86
C TYR A 174 9.57 9.36 -6.62
N ILE A 175 8.55 9.78 -5.88
CA ILE A 175 7.57 10.79 -6.30
C ILE A 175 7.53 11.93 -5.27
N LEU A 176 7.10 13.11 -5.70
CA LEU A 176 6.68 14.19 -4.80
C LEU A 176 5.16 14.18 -4.66
N MET A 177 4.69 14.35 -3.44
CA MET A 177 3.28 14.51 -3.12
C MET A 177 3.08 15.77 -2.27
N GLN A 178 1.98 16.47 -2.53
CA GLN A 178 1.51 17.55 -1.68
C GLN A 178 1.28 17.03 -0.27
N ARG A 179 1.84 17.70 0.74
CA ARG A 179 1.57 17.39 2.14
C ARG A 179 0.14 17.83 2.48
N ILE A 180 -0.61 16.92 3.09
CA ILE A 180 -1.96 17.18 3.57
C ILE A 180 -1.88 17.60 5.04
N PHE A 181 -2.63 18.63 5.40
CA PHE A 181 -2.70 19.16 6.77
C PHE A 181 -4.16 19.07 7.27
N PRO A 182 -4.56 17.92 7.85
CA PRO A 182 -5.90 17.75 8.41
C PRO A 182 -6.14 18.65 9.63
N ASN A 183 -7.41 18.84 9.99
CA ASN A 183 -7.77 19.47 11.26
C ASN A 183 -7.23 18.65 12.43
N ILE A 184 -6.68 19.35 13.40
CA ILE A 184 -6.12 18.78 14.61
C ILE A 184 -7.23 18.68 15.67
N SER A 185 -7.30 17.55 16.37
CA SER A 185 -8.26 17.32 17.45
C SER A 185 -7.55 16.84 18.71
N ALA A 186 -8.10 17.17 19.88
CA ALA A 186 -7.60 16.62 21.13
C ALA A 186 -7.96 15.13 21.21
N ALA A 187 -6.97 14.29 21.48
CA ALA A 187 -7.11 12.84 21.54
C ALA A 187 -6.44 12.26 22.79
N VAL A 188 -6.94 11.10 23.21
CA VAL A 188 -6.35 10.30 24.28
C VAL A 188 -5.77 9.04 23.63
N LEU A 189 -4.45 8.97 23.53
CA LEU A 189 -3.74 7.87 22.90
C LEU A 189 -3.35 6.83 23.96
N MET A 190 -3.77 5.58 23.77
CA MET A 190 -3.43 4.48 24.67
C MET A 190 -2.43 3.52 24.01
N ARG A 191 -1.33 3.23 24.70
CA ARG A 191 -0.29 2.29 24.25
C ARG A 191 0.32 1.57 25.43
N ASN A 192 0.39 0.23 25.38
CA ASN A 192 0.98 -0.61 26.42
C ASN A 192 0.46 -0.30 27.84
N GLY A 193 -0.83 -0.02 27.97
CA GLY A 193 -1.47 0.36 29.24
C GLY A 193 -1.21 1.82 29.68
N GLY A 194 -0.32 2.55 29.00
CA GLY A 194 -0.09 3.96 29.21
C GLY A 194 -1.07 4.83 28.42
N CYS A 195 -1.44 5.97 29.00
CA CYS A 195 -2.36 6.94 28.42
C CYS A 195 -1.65 8.28 28.24
N HIS A 196 -1.71 8.86 27.03
CA HIS A 196 -1.13 10.15 26.69
C HIS A 196 -2.20 11.04 26.07
N LYS A 197 -2.36 12.26 26.59
CA LYS A 197 -3.29 13.25 26.03
C LYS A 197 -2.51 14.19 25.14
N ASP A 198 -2.92 14.31 23.89
CA ASP A 198 -2.24 15.19 22.93
C ASP A 198 -3.20 15.66 21.83
N HIS A 199 -2.67 16.50 20.95
CA HIS A 199 -3.28 16.89 19.70
C HIS A 199 -2.91 15.89 18.60
N ALA A 200 -3.90 15.44 17.86
CA ALA A 200 -3.77 14.35 16.90
C ALA A 200 -4.47 14.67 15.57
N ILE A 201 -4.02 13.94 14.55
CA ILE A 201 -4.66 13.89 13.23
C ILE A 201 -4.98 12.44 12.90
N SER A 202 -6.03 12.25 12.10
CA SER A 202 -6.53 10.93 11.74
C SER A 202 -6.50 10.70 10.24
N GLU A 203 -6.26 9.45 9.85
CA GLU A 203 -6.26 8.96 8.48
C GLU A 203 -7.29 7.84 8.35
N LEU A 204 -8.32 8.09 7.54
CA LEU A 204 -9.40 7.15 7.26
C LEU A 204 -9.03 6.25 6.08
N GLY A 205 -8.95 4.95 6.32
CA GLY A 205 -8.86 3.91 5.29
C GLY A 205 -10.23 3.28 5.04
N ILE A 206 -10.60 3.14 3.78
CA ILE A 206 -11.82 2.42 3.36
C ILE A 206 -11.42 1.11 2.68
N PHE A 207 -11.92 -0.01 3.17
CA PHE A 207 -11.66 -1.31 2.56
C PHE A 207 -12.58 -1.54 1.36
N GLY A 208 -12.03 -2.07 0.28
CA GLY A 208 -12.78 -2.56 -0.87
C GLY A 208 -12.52 -4.05 -1.09
N THR A 209 -13.56 -4.81 -1.44
CA THR A 209 -13.44 -6.21 -1.86
C THR A 209 -13.96 -6.40 -3.27
N TYR A 210 -13.15 -7.00 -4.13
CA TYR A 210 -13.45 -7.19 -5.54
C TYR A 210 -13.19 -8.63 -5.96
N LEU A 211 -14.12 -9.23 -6.70
CA LEU A 211 -13.98 -10.54 -7.33
C LEU A 211 -14.69 -10.52 -8.69
N ARG A 212 -14.02 -11.01 -9.73
CA ARG A 212 -14.62 -11.22 -11.06
C ARG A 212 -14.25 -12.60 -11.59
N ASN A 213 -15.10 -13.13 -12.44
CA ASN A 213 -14.82 -14.31 -13.26
C ASN A 213 -15.09 -13.96 -14.72
N LYS A 214 -14.03 -13.90 -15.53
CA LYS A 214 -14.07 -13.35 -16.90
C LYS A 214 -14.77 -11.99 -16.87
N ASP A 215 -15.82 -11.76 -17.66
CA ASP A 215 -16.52 -10.48 -17.74
C ASP A 215 -17.55 -10.25 -16.63
N ARG A 216 -17.85 -11.29 -15.84
CA ARG A 216 -18.81 -11.18 -14.75
C ARG A 216 -18.12 -10.69 -13.48
N VAL A 217 -18.46 -9.49 -13.04
CA VAL A 217 -18.18 -9.03 -11.68
C VAL A 217 -19.06 -9.80 -10.70
N VAL A 218 -18.44 -10.54 -9.79
CA VAL A 218 -19.11 -11.34 -8.75
C VAL A 218 -19.29 -10.50 -7.48
N MET A 219 -18.30 -9.67 -7.16
CA MET A 219 -18.29 -8.80 -6.00
C MET A 219 -17.54 -7.51 -6.32
N ASN A 220 -18.08 -6.37 -5.91
CA ASN A 220 -17.41 -5.06 -5.93
C ASN A 220 -18.03 -4.19 -4.84
N ASN A 221 -17.54 -4.33 -3.61
CA ASN A 221 -18.17 -3.76 -2.42
C ASN A 221 -17.18 -2.91 -1.63
N GLN A 222 -17.72 -1.89 -0.95
CA GLN A 222 -17.08 -1.29 0.21
C GLN A 222 -17.27 -2.23 1.42
N SER A 223 -16.20 -2.52 2.14
CA SER A 223 -16.11 -3.66 3.08
C SER A 223 -15.57 -3.24 4.44
N GLY A 224 -16.09 -2.14 4.96
CA GLY A 224 -15.69 -1.54 6.24
C GLY A 224 -14.62 -0.47 6.11
N TYR A 225 -14.12 -0.03 7.27
CA TYR A 225 -13.13 1.03 7.38
C TYR A 225 -12.11 0.74 8.47
N LEU A 226 -11.01 1.49 8.44
CA LEU A 226 -10.02 1.55 9.50
C LEU A 226 -9.59 3.00 9.69
N MET A 227 -9.83 3.55 10.88
CA MET A 227 -9.29 4.86 11.25
C MET A 227 -7.97 4.65 11.99
N ARG A 228 -6.96 5.42 11.61
CA ARG A 228 -5.66 5.47 12.31
C ARG A 228 -5.42 6.89 12.78
N THR A 229 -5.04 7.05 14.03
CA THR A 229 -4.80 8.36 14.64
C THR A 229 -3.37 8.45 15.15
N LYS A 230 -2.71 9.57 14.90
CA LYS A 230 -1.34 9.85 15.34
C LYS A 230 -1.22 11.26 15.90
N ILE A 231 -0.23 11.49 16.74
CA ILE A 231 0.08 12.84 17.21
C ILE A 231 0.38 13.75 16.02
N SER A 232 -0.08 15.00 16.07
CA SER A 232 -0.02 15.92 14.92
C SER A 232 1.40 16.30 14.52
N SER A 233 2.36 16.20 15.45
CA SER A 233 3.78 16.45 15.22
C SER A 233 4.52 15.29 14.55
N SER A 234 3.91 14.10 14.43
CA SER A 234 4.56 12.93 13.86
C SER A 234 4.37 12.85 12.34
N ASP A 235 5.47 12.72 11.62
CA ASP A 235 5.44 12.57 10.16
C ASP A 235 4.97 11.18 9.71
N GLU A 236 5.23 10.13 10.49
CA GLU A 236 4.88 8.74 10.16
C GLU A 236 3.56 8.27 10.79
N GLY A 237 2.87 7.31 10.17
CA GLY A 237 1.49 6.91 10.56
C GLY A 237 1.24 5.41 10.67
N GLY A 238 2.26 4.57 10.59
CA GLY A 238 2.11 3.12 10.69
C GLY A 238 1.77 2.67 12.11
N VAL A 239 0.65 1.95 12.30
CA VAL A 239 0.31 1.33 13.59
C VAL A 239 1.32 0.23 13.93
N ALA A 240 1.58 -0.67 12.98
CA ALA A 240 2.56 -1.74 13.14
C ALA A 240 3.99 -1.22 13.35
N ALA A 241 4.29 -0.04 12.79
CA ALA A 241 5.57 0.63 12.97
C ALA A 241 5.64 1.47 14.28
N GLY A 242 4.55 1.53 15.05
CA GLY A 242 4.52 2.17 16.36
C GLY A 242 4.17 3.66 16.38
N PHE A 243 3.84 4.27 15.24
CA PHE A 243 3.61 5.72 15.14
C PHE A 243 2.14 6.13 15.35
N ALA A 244 1.20 5.24 15.04
CA ALA A 244 -0.24 5.50 15.16
C ALA A 244 -0.93 4.51 16.11
N VAL A 245 -2.13 4.88 16.55
CA VAL A 245 -3.10 4.02 17.24
C VAL A 245 -4.32 3.77 16.34
N ILE A 246 -5.06 2.70 16.63
CA ILE A 246 -6.34 2.40 15.97
C ILE A 246 -7.40 3.29 16.59
N ASP A 247 -8.32 3.79 15.76
CA ASP A 247 -9.39 4.69 16.18
C ASP A 247 -10.72 4.33 15.49
N SER A 248 -11.77 5.10 15.76
CA SER A 248 -13.08 5.06 15.09
C SER A 248 -13.47 6.45 14.59
N VAL A 249 -14.54 6.53 13.78
CA VAL A 249 -15.06 7.81 13.27
C VAL A 249 -16.31 8.19 14.05
N TYR A 250 -16.37 9.43 14.54
CA TYR A 250 -17.61 10.05 15.01
C TYR A 250 -18.17 10.94 13.89
N LEU A 251 -19.33 10.57 13.34
CA LEU A 251 -19.97 11.34 12.28
C LEU A 251 -20.60 12.62 12.86
N THR A 252 -20.31 13.75 12.23
CA THR A 252 -20.74 15.10 12.64
C THR A 252 -21.57 15.78 11.58
#